data_AF-A0A0J7NLL9-F1
#
_entry.id   AF-A0A0J7NLL9-F1
#
_cell.length_a   1.000
_cell.length_b   1.000
_cell.length_c   1.000
_cell.angle_alpha   90.00
_cell.angle_beta   90.00
_cell.angle_gamma   90.00
#
_symmetry.space_group_name_H-M   'P 1'
#
loop_
_entity.id
_entity.type
_entity.pdbx_description
1 polymer ?
#
loop_
_entity_poly.entity_id
_entity_poly.type
_entity_poly.pdbx_seq_one_letter_code
_entity_poly.pdbx_strand_id
1 'polypeptide(L)'
;MAKVPRDCKLIVWDESTMAHKGGFEALSRRGNNRVMGGVTVLLAGDFRQTLPVVPRGTRADEVKACIKLSYLWPVIQRISLKKNIRVNLRGGVSAGQFSELLFKIGDGEKENGNTITEYEKNKKGIGGKGAGKLTAKVISDLTIYYGLAIRRNPDSIEGMKNEIWAAYYHRSSSDDNPQHHLCPPDPESWCKWRKAEALGTLRAFHHEKPPLSDEVLAVLKPIYKDLSSEELLERCLGANTQNNNESLNSLIWTFAPKHLYSGVTTVQIATHFTVCIFNEGFKSILKIMHVMGIKIGPEVFSFVCGRDGDRIARSERRTLNISKEARASKRNENSKLQKFFEEEEGLLYGPGIAD
;
A
#
# COMPACT_ATOMS: atom_id res chain seq x y z
N MET A 1 32.01 1.42 29.04
CA MET A 1 30.77 0.61 29.04
C MET A 1 29.73 1.29 29.92
N ALA A 2 28.57 1.66 29.38
CA ALA A 2 27.54 2.43 30.09
C ALA A 2 26.98 1.67 31.30
N LYS A 3 27.01 2.29 32.50
CA LYS A 3 26.53 1.75 33.79
C LYS A 3 24.99 1.65 33.90
N VAL A 4 24.26 2.47 33.14
CA VAL A 4 22.80 2.63 33.22
C VAL A 4 21.96 1.33 33.11
N PRO A 5 22.32 0.30 32.32
CA PRO A 5 21.44 -0.86 32.13
C PRO A 5 21.45 -1.92 33.24
N ARG A 6 22.38 -1.90 34.21
CA ARG A 6 22.52 -2.98 35.21
C ARG A 6 21.49 -2.90 36.34
N ASP A 7 21.03 -1.69 36.67
CA ASP A 7 20.09 -1.46 37.78
C ASP A 7 18.64 -1.29 37.32
N CYS A 8 18.40 -1.32 36.01
CA CYS A 8 17.07 -1.16 35.43
C CYS A 8 16.16 -2.35 35.79
N LYS A 9 15.00 -2.04 36.39
CA LYS A 9 13.99 -3.04 36.77
C LYS A 9 12.81 -3.11 35.79
N LEU A 10 12.52 -1.99 35.13
CA LEU A 10 11.41 -1.85 34.19
C LEU A 10 11.86 -1.04 32.97
N ILE A 11 11.55 -1.54 31.78
CA ILE A 11 11.66 -0.84 30.51
C ILE A 11 10.26 -0.67 29.93
N VAL A 12 9.86 0.57 29.66
CA VAL A 12 8.64 0.86 28.90
C VAL A 12 9.06 1.21 27.48
N TRP A 13 8.58 0.43 26.52
CA TRP A 13 8.84 0.62 25.11
C TRP A 13 7.55 1.03 24.41
N ASP A 14 7.39 2.34 24.26
CA ASP A 14 6.27 2.91 23.52
C ASP A 14 6.48 2.77 22.00
N GLU A 15 5.39 2.64 21.26
CA GLU A 15 5.38 2.38 19.81
C GLU A 15 6.22 1.18 19.36
N SER A 16 6.22 0.13 20.19
CA SER A 16 6.93 -1.14 19.95
C SER A 16 6.52 -1.87 18.66
N THR A 17 5.33 -1.60 18.12
CA THR A 17 4.82 -2.23 16.90
C THR A 17 5.54 -1.75 15.63
N MET A 18 6.13 -0.55 15.67
CA MET A 18 6.92 0.02 14.58
C MET A 18 8.41 -0.34 14.66
N ALA A 19 8.84 -0.97 15.75
CA ALA A 19 10.25 -1.31 15.96
C ALA A 19 10.60 -2.66 15.32
N HIS A 20 11.81 -2.74 14.75
CA HIS A 20 12.33 -3.96 14.18
C HIS A 20 12.58 -5.01 15.29
N LYS A 21 12.12 -6.26 15.07
CA LYS A 21 12.15 -7.34 16.07
C LYS A 21 13.54 -7.57 16.67
N GLY A 22 14.57 -7.40 15.86
CA GLY A 22 15.97 -7.52 16.25
C GLY A 22 16.36 -6.65 17.45
N GLY A 23 15.70 -5.51 17.68
CA GLY A 23 15.94 -4.68 18.86
C GLY A 23 15.53 -5.38 20.17
N PHE A 24 14.35 -6.02 20.17
CA PHE A 24 13.87 -6.80 21.31
C PHE A 24 14.69 -8.06 21.54
N GLU A 25 15.07 -8.74 20.45
CA GLU A 25 15.90 -9.93 20.51
C GLU A 25 17.30 -9.62 21.04
N ALA A 26 17.88 -8.50 20.62
CA ALA A 26 19.17 -8.04 21.12
C ALA A 26 19.09 -7.74 22.63
N LEU A 27 18.01 -7.10 23.10
CA LEU A 27 17.78 -6.89 24.53
C LEU A 27 17.69 -8.22 25.30
N SER A 28 16.96 -9.21 24.76
CA SER A 28 16.83 -10.52 25.40
C SER A 28 18.13 -11.31 25.47
N ARG A 29 19.02 -11.16 24.47
CA ARG A 29 20.34 -11.82 24.47
C ARG A 29 21.33 -11.25 25.50
N ARG A 30 21.04 -10.11 26.14
CA ARG A 30 21.92 -9.51 27.16
C ARG A 30 21.88 -10.24 28.51
N GLY A 31 20.98 -11.20 28.68
CA GLY A 31 20.68 -11.86 29.95
C GLY A 31 21.34 -13.21 30.18
N ASN A 32 21.80 -13.46 31.40
CA ASN A 32 22.18 -14.79 31.91
C ASN A 32 20.95 -15.72 31.95
N ASN A 33 20.62 -16.37 30.82
CA ASN A 33 19.56 -17.38 30.67
C ASN A 33 18.13 -16.95 31.05
N ARG A 34 17.86 -15.65 31.22
CA ARG A 34 16.52 -15.10 31.47
C ARG A 34 16.08 -14.20 30.32
N VAL A 35 14.83 -14.35 29.89
CA VAL A 35 14.19 -13.49 28.87
C VAL A 35 14.36 -12.02 29.25
N MET A 36 14.70 -11.16 28.28
CA MET A 36 14.95 -9.71 28.49
C MET A 36 16.01 -9.37 29.55
N GLY A 37 16.92 -10.29 29.87
CA GLY A 37 17.91 -10.04 30.94
C GLY A 37 17.34 -10.03 32.35
N GLY A 38 16.12 -10.55 32.55
CA GLY A 38 15.42 -10.49 33.83
C GLY A 38 14.82 -9.11 34.15
N VAL A 39 14.85 -8.18 33.19
CA VAL A 39 14.20 -6.87 33.29
C VAL A 39 12.75 -7.00 32.83
N THR A 40 11.82 -6.43 33.59
CA THR A 40 10.42 -6.37 33.16
C THR A 40 10.31 -5.40 31.98
N VAL A 41 9.67 -5.82 30.89
CA VAL A 41 9.48 -4.98 29.70
C VAL A 41 7.99 -4.82 29.45
N LEU A 42 7.52 -3.57 29.42
CA LEU A 42 6.18 -3.21 28.98
C LEU A 42 6.26 -2.71 27.54
N LEU A 43 5.67 -3.46 26.62
CA LEU A 43 5.54 -3.07 25.23
C LEU A 43 4.19 -2.37 25.03
N ALA A 44 4.22 -1.12 24.61
CA ALA A 44 3.04 -0.36 24.22
C ALA A 44 3.09 -0.07 22.71
N GLY A 45 1.93 0.03 22.08
CA GLY A 45 1.82 0.30 20.65
C GLY A 45 0.52 -0.25 20.08
N ASP A 46 0.19 0.20 18.88
CA ASP A 46 -1.01 -0.23 18.16
C ASP A 46 -0.61 -0.96 16.88
N PHE A 47 -1.05 -2.21 16.74
CA PHE A 47 -0.74 -3.07 15.58
C PHE A 47 -1.55 -2.69 14.34
N ARG A 48 -2.52 -1.78 14.48
CA ARG A 48 -3.23 -1.16 13.36
C ARG A 48 -2.45 0.02 12.76
N GLN A 49 -1.32 0.39 13.37
CA GLN A 49 -0.38 1.36 12.82
C GLN A 49 0.56 0.71 11.77
N THR A 50 1.48 1.51 11.23
CA THR A 50 2.42 1.08 10.18
C THR A 50 3.38 0.00 10.67
N LEU A 51 3.71 -0.96 9.80
CA LEU A 51 4.75 -1.98 10.06
C LEU A 51 6.14 -1.33 10.24
N PRO A 52 7.13 -2.06 10.81
CA PRO A 52 8.50 -1.60 10.87
C PRO A 52 9.05 -1.25 9.49
N VAL A 53 9.68 -0.09 9.38
CA VAL A 53 10.28 0.36 8.12
C VAL A 53 11.58 -0.40 7.87
N VAL A 54 11.63 -1.16 6.76
CA VAL A 54 12.86 -1.84 6.30
C VAL A 54 13.38 -1.12 5.06
N PRO A 55 14.48 -0.35 5.15
CA PRO A 55 15.00 0.40 4.01
C PRO A 55 15.36 -0.53 2.84
N ARG A 56 14.77 -0.27 1.66
CA ARG A 56 14.92 -1.11 0.45
C ARG A 56 14.41 -2.55 0.60
N GLY A 57 13.67 -2.84 1.67
CA GLY A 57 13.02 -4.11 1.91
C GLY A 57 11.74 -4.28 1.10
N THR A 58 11.33 -5.53 0.94
CA THR A 58 10.02 -5.92 0.42
C THR A 58 8.97 -5.89 1.53
N ARG A 59 7.69 -6.01 1.16
CA ARG A 59 6.61 -6.19 2.14
C ARG A 59 6.85 -7.42 3.04
N ALA A 60 7.41 -8.50 2.49
CA ALA A 60 7.75 -9.68 3.26
C ALA A 60 8.85 -9.38 4.30
N ASP A 61 9.84 -8.54 3.95
CA ASP A 61 10.88 -8.12 4.88
C ASP A 61 10.31 -7.26 6.02
N GLU A 62 9.35 -6.38 5.72
CA GLU A 62 8.63 -5.59 6.72
C GLU A 62 7.84 -6.49 7.69
N VAL A 63 7.17 -7.52 7.18
CA VAL A 63 6.47 -8.51 8.01
C VAL A 63 7.48 -9.32 8.83
N LYS A 64 8.57 -9.81 8.23
CA LYS A 64 9.66 -10.53 8.92
C LYS A 64 10.31 -9.70 10.01
N ALA A 65 10.33 -8.38 9.86
CA ALA A 65 10.82 -7.43 10.85
C ALA A 65 9.87 -7.23 12.05
N CYS A 66 8.61 -7.67 11.97
CA CYS A 66 7.64 -7.49 13.05
C CYS A 66 7.95 -8.35 14.27
N ILE A 67 7.67 -7.80 15.46
CA ILE A 67 7.82 -8.53 16.73
C ILE A 67 6.99 -9.83 16.79
N LYS A 68 5.87 -9.89 16.07
CA LYS A 68 5.04 -11.10 15.94
C LYS A 68 5.79 -12.31 15.37
N LEU A 69 6.84 -12.08 14.59
CA LEU A 69 7.72 -13.12 14.03
C LEU A 69 9.02 -13.30 14.83
N SER A 70 9.06 -12.81 16.07
CA SER A 70 10.17 -13.07 16.99
C SER A 70 9.89 -14.31 17.83
N TYR A 71 10.95 -15.01 18.24
CA TYR A 71 10.87 -16.08 19.24
C TYR A 71 10.36 -15.59 20.61
N LEU A 72 10.35 -14.27 20.82
CA LEU A 72 9.83 -13.63 22.02
C LEU A 72 8.29 -13.52 22.02
N TRP A 73 7.65 -13.59 20.85
CA TRP A 73 6.20 -13.38 20.75
C TRP A 73 5.38 -14.34 21.62
N PRO A 74 5.67 -15.66 21.67
CA PRO A 74 4.90 -16.60 22.48
C PRO A 74 4.98 -16.35 24.00
N VAL A 75 6.02 -15.66 24.47
CA VAL A 75 6.22 -15.37 25.90
C VAL A 75 5.69 -14.00 26.33
N ILE A 76 5.18 -13.20 25.39
CA ILE A 76 4.62 -11.87 25.68
C ILE A 76 3.17 -12.01 26.13
N GLN A 77 2.88 -11.53 27.34
CA GLN A 77 1.51 -11.38 27.82
C GLN A 77 0.83 -10.20 27.11
N ARG A 78 -0.33 -10.45 26.50
CA ARG A 78 -1.09 -9.46 25.74
C ARG A 78 -2.19 -8.85 26.60
N ILE A 79 -2.24 -7.53 26.64
CA ILE A 79 -3.31 -6.76 27.30
C ILE A 79 -3.83 -5.77 26.27
N SER A 80 -5.15 -5.77 26.02
CA SER A 80 -5.77 -4.89 25.03
C SER A 80 -6.64 -3.83 25.71
N LEU A 81 -6.35 -2.57 25.41
CA LEU A 81 -7.19 -1.45 25.84
C LEU A 81 -8.37 -1.30 24.86
N LYS A 82 -9.61 -1.49 25.36
CA LYS A 82 -10.82 -1.47 24.52
C LYS A 82 -11.46 -0.08 24.43
N LYS A 83 -11.24 0.79 25.41
CA LYS A 83 -11.90 2.09 25.49
C LYS A 83 -10.99 3.20 24.96
N ASN A 84 -11.37 3.78 23.82
CA ASN A 84 -10.72 5.00 23.33
C ASN A 84 -11.17 6.20 24.18
N ILE A 85 -10.32 6.60 25.12
CA ILE A 85 -10.60 7.73 26.01
C ILE A 85 -10.50 9.09 25.28
N ARG A 86 -9.69 9.20 24.21
CA ARG A 86 -9.53 10.42 23.41
C ARG A 86 -10.84 10.85 22.75
N VAL A 87 -11.67 9.86 22.38
CA VAL A 87 -12.97 10.10 21.75
C VAL A 87 -14.08 10.27 22.80
N ASN A 88 -14.02 9.56 23.93
CA ASN A 88 -14.99 9.71 25.03
C ASN A 88 -14.95 11.07 25.73
N LEU A 89 -13.79 11.74 25.79
CA LEU A 89 -13.65 13.05 26.45
C LEU A 89 -14.39 14.20 25.73
N ARG A 90 -14.90 13.98 24.51
CA ARG A 90 -15.61 15.01 23.73
C ARG A 90 -17.15 14.89 23.74
N GLY A 91 -17.72 13.96 24.51
CA GLY A 91 -19.12 13.96 24.97
C GLY A 91 -20.25 13.92 23.93
N GLY A 92 -19.99 14.05 22.63
CA GLY A 92 -21.01 14.05 21.58
C GLY A 92 -21.38 12.63 21.12
N VAL A 93 -22.65 12.40 20.79
CA VAL A 93 -23.15 11.16 20.17
C VAL A 93 -22.38 10.81 18.88
N SER A 94 -21.89 11.83 18.16
CA SER A 94 -21.02 11.69 16.98
C SER A 94 -19.62 11.13 17.28
N ALA A 95 -19.13 11.29 18.52
CA ALA A 95 -17.83 10.77 18.94
C ALA A 95 -17.85 9.24 19.02
N GLY A 96 -18.92 8.63 19.53
CA GLY A 96 -19.08 7.17 19.55
C GLY A 96 -19.02 6.56 18.14
N GLN A 97 -19.78 7.14 17.21
CA GLN A 97 -19.81 6.72 15.79
C GLN A 97 -18.45 6.89 15.11
N PHE A 98 -17.73 7.98 15.40
CA PHE A 98 -16.39 8.22 14.88
C PHE A 98 -15.36 7.22 15.46
N SER A 99 -15.47 6.87 16.75
CA SER A 99 -14.60 5.86 17.36
C SER A 99 -14.81 4.49 16.72
N GLU A 100 -16.07 4.07 16.51
CA GLU A 100 -16.39 2.82 15.83
C GLU A 100 -15.89 2.82 14.38
N LEU A 101 -16.02 3.95 13.69
CA LEU A 101 -15.48 4.11 12.34
C LEU A 101 -13.95 3.94 12.31
N LEU A 102 -13.23 4.55 13.25
CA LEU A 102 -11.77 4.41 13.35
C LEU A 102 -11.35 2.97 13.67
N PHE A 103 -12.09 2.27 14.51
CA PHE A 103 -11.85 0.84 14.76
C PHE A 103 -12.07 0.02 13.49
N LYS A 104 -13.17 0.23 12.78
CA LYS A 104 -13.46 -0.44 11.51
C LYS A 104 -12.41 -0.17 10.44
N ILE A 105 -11.91 1.07 10.33
CA ILE A 105 -10.82 1.40 9.40
C ILE A 105 -9.52 0.67 9.82
N GLY A 106 -9.18 0.70 11.10
CA GLY A 106 -7.96 0.07 11.62
C GLY A 106 -7.98 -1.46 11.57
N ASP A 107 -9.15 -2.09 11.60
CA ASP A 107 -9.34 -3.53 11.44
C ASP A 107 -9.52 -3.94 9.96
N GLY A 108 -9.51 -2.98 9.02
CA GLY A 108 -9.69 -3.23 7.59
C GLY A 108 -11.12 -3.56 7.17
N GLU A 109 -12.11 -3.21 7.99
CA GLU A 109 -13.54 -3.43 7.76
C GLU A 109 -14.23 -2.28 6.99
N LYS A 110 -13.59 -1.12 6.89
CA LYS A 110 -14.01 -0.03 6.00
C LYS A 110 -12.81 0.54 5.25
N GLU A 111 -12.46 -0.09 4.14
CA GLU A 111 -11.77 0.59 3.04
C GLU A 111 -12.83 1.25 2.14
N ASN A 112 -12.45 2.32 1.43
CA ASN A 112 -13.34 3.04 0.51
C ASN A 112 -14.23 2.07 -0.27
N GLY A 113 -15.55 2.23 -0.11
CA GLY A 113 -16.54 1.38 -0.75
C GLY A 113 -16.19 1.18 -2.23
N ASN A 114 -16.29 -0.07 -2.67
CA ASN A 114 -16.07 -0.59 -4.04
C ASN A 114 -14.91 -1.59 -4.19
N THR A 115 -14.42 -2.23 -3.12
CA THR A 115 -13.53 -3.40 -3.29
C THR A 115 -14.33 -4.70 -3.46
N ILE A 116 -13.86 -5.55 -4.36
CA ILE A 116 -14.46 -6.85 -4.71
C ILE A 116 -14.68 -7.73 -3.46
N THR A 117 -13.78 -7.62 -2.48
CA THR A 117 -13.80 -8.30 -1.18
C THR A 117 -14.98 -7.91 -0.27
N GLU A 118 -15.51 -6.69 -0.38
CA GLU A 118 -16.67 -6.25 0.40
C GLU A 118 -17.98 -6.81 -0.18
N TYR A 119 -18.06 -6.93 -1.52
CA TYR A 119 -19.17 -7.57 -2.20
C TYR A 119 -19.23 -9.09 -1.93
N GLU A 120 -18.08 -9.77 -1.86
CA GLU A 120 -18.01 -11.18 -1.45
C GLU A 120 -18.61 -11.42 -0.05
N LYS A 121 -18.40 -10.49 0.90
CA LYS A 121 -18.94 -10.59 2.26
C LYS A 121 -20.45 -10.30 2.32
N ASN A 122 -20.94 -9.36 1.50
CA ASN A 122 -22.32 -8.84 1.61
C ASN A 122 -23.36 -9.59 0.75
N LYS A 123 -22.95 -10.39 -0.25
CA LYS A 123 -23.87 -11.21 -1.05
C LYS A 123 -23.42 -12.68 -1.04
N LYS A 124 -24.16 -13.52 -0.31
CA LYS A 124 -23.98 -14.98 -0.32
C LYS A 124 -24.02 -15.48 -1.77
N GLY A 125 -22.93 -16.11 -2.22
CA GLY A 125 -22.88 -16.80 -3.51
C GLY A 125 -22.00 -16.17 -4.60
N ILE A 126 -21.37 -15.01 -4.39
CA ILE A 126 -20.49 -14.40 -5.41
C ILE A 126 -19.06 -14.95 -5.36
N GLY A 127 -18.53 -15.15 -4.16
CA GLY A 127 -17.22 -15.75 -3.91
C GLY A 127 -17.28 -17.24 -3.61
N GLY A 128 -16.11 -17.91 -3.56
CA GLY A 128 -15.98 -19.31 -3.14
C GLY A 128 -15.37 -20.25 -4.19
N LYS A 129 -15.46 -21.56 -3.96
CA LYS A 129 -14.96 -22.59 -4.89
C LYS A 129 -16.04 -22.92 -5.94
N GLY A 130 -15.75 -22.73 -7.22
CA GLY A 130 -16.67 -23.12 -8.31
C GLY A 130 -16.39 -22.39 -9.63
N ALA A 131 -16.82 -22.98 -10.74
CA ALA A 131 -16.77 -22.34 -12.06
C ALA A 131 -17.61 -21.05 -12.06
N GLY A 132 -17.07 -19.98 -12.65
CA GLY A 132 -17.75 -18.70 -12.79
C GLY A 132 -17.91 -17.85 -11.51
N LYS A 133 -17.22 -18.20 -10.42
CA LYS A 133 -17.20 -17.44 -9.14
C LYS A 133 -15.95 -16.57 -9.02
N LEU A 134 -16.03 -15.54 -8.16
CA LEU A 134 -14.85 -14.77 -7.76
C LEU A 134 -13.99 -15.62 -6.81
N THR A 135 -12.87 -16.11 -7.33
CA THR A 135 -11.84 -16.79 -6.55
C THR A 135 -10.69 -15.82 -6.29
N ALA A 136 -9.89 -16.06 -5.25
CA ALA A 136 -8.69 -15.27 -4.97
C ALA A 136 -7.75 -15.16 -6.18
N LYS A 137 -7.64 -16.23 -6.98
CA LYS A 137 -6.87 -16.25 -8.23
C LYS A 137 -7.47 -15.32 -9.29
N VAL A 138 -8.79 -15.34 -9.47
CA VAL A 138 -9.48 -14.43 -10.40
C VAL A 138 -9.28 -12.98 -9.96
N ILE A 139 -9.42 -12.67 -8.68
CA ILE A 139 -9.19 -11.32 -8.15
C ILE A 139 -7.77 -10.86 -8.44
N SER A 140 -6.77 -11.71 -8.15
CA SER A 140 -5.37 -11.41 -8.44
C SER A 140 -5.12 -11.16 -9.94
N ASP A 141 -5.67 -12.00 -10.82
CA ASP A 141 -5.57 -11.80 -12.27
C ASP A 141 -6.18 -10.46 -12.71
N LEU A 142 -7.36 -10.08 -12.18
CA LEU A 142 -8.03 -8.82 -12.52
C LEU A 142 -7.21 -7.61 -12.07
N THR A 143 -6.63 -7.65 -10.87
CA THR A 143 -5.73 -6.60 -10.36
C THR A 143 -4.48 -6.47 -11.24
N ILE A 144 -3.90 -7.59 -11.68
CA ILE A 144 -2.74 -7.58 -12.58
C ILE A 144 -3.10 -6.92 -13.92
N TYR A 145 -4.23 -7.30 -14.53
CA TYR A 145 -4.68 -6.75 -15.81
C TYR A 145 -4.97 -5.26 -15.74
N TYR A 146 -5.64 -4.79 -14.68
CA TYR A 146 -5.86 -3.37 -14.46
C TYR A 146 -4.53 -2.59 -14.41
N GLY A 147 -3.56 -3.08 -13.64
CA GLY A 147 -2.25 -2.47 -13.58
C GLY A 147 -1.49 -2.48 -14.91
N LEU A 148 -1.65 -3.53 -15.73
CA LEU A 148 -1.05 -3.61 -17.06
C LEU A 148 -1.68 -2.61 -18.03
N ALA A 149 -3.00 -2.48 -18.02
CA ALA A 149 -3.74 -1.53 -18.88
C ALA A 149 -3.23 -0.09 -18.69
N ILE A 150 -3.03 0.33 -17.44
CA ILE A 150 -2.47 1.66 -17.12
C ILE A 150 -1.02 1.78 -17.61
N ARG A 151 -0.18 0.78 -17.33
CA ARG A 151 1.27 0.86 -17.63
C ARG A 151 1.59 0.75 -19.12
N ARG A 152 0.75 0.11 -19.92
CA ARG A 152 0.93 -0.04 -21.37
C ARG A 152 0.47 1.18 -22.16
N ASN A 153 -0.42 1.98 -21.59
CA ASN A 153 -1.02 3.14 -22.25
C ASN A 153 -0.70 4.44 -21.48
N PRO A 154 0.58 4.75 -21.18
CA PRO A 154 0.94 5.87 -20.32
C PRO A 154 0.45 7.23 -20.85
N ASP A 155 0.26 7.34 -22.16
CA ASP A 155 -0.05 8.59 -22.84
C ASP A 155 -1.46 8.59 -23.47
N SER A 156 -2.29 7.59 -23.18
CA SER A 156 -3.63 7.47 -23.77
C SER A 156 -4.67 6.99 -22.76
N ILE A 157 -5.55 7.91 -22.34
CA ILE A 157 -6.72 7.60 -21.50
C ILE A 157 -7.63 6.59 -22.22
N GLU A 158 -7.85 6.79 -23.52
CA GLU A 158 -8.66 5.90 -24.34
C GLU A 158 -8.05 4.49 -24.40
N GLY A 159 -6.73 4.40 -24.58
CA GLY A 159 -5.99 3.13 -24.53
C GLY A 159 -6.12 2.41 -23.19
N MET A 160 -5.95 3.16 -22.07
CA MET A 160 -6.15 2.61 -20.73
C MET A 160 -7.59 2.08 -20.57
N LYS A 161 -8.60 2.88 -20.95
CA LYS A 161 -10.01 2.53 -20.85
C LYS A 161 -10.35 1.28 -21.67
N ASN A 162 -9.87 1.22 -22.91
CA ASN A 162 -10.10 0.07 -23.79
C ASN A 162 -9.45 -1.20 -23.24
N GLU A 163 -8.21 -1.14 -22.75
CA GLU A 163 -7.56 -2.32 -22.13
C GLU A 163 -8.22 -2.73 -20.80
N ILE A 164 -8.69 -1.78 -19.98
CA ILE A 164 -9.45 -2.07 -18.77
C ILE A 164 -10.73 -2.83 -19.12
N TRP A 165 -11.52 -2.33 -20.08
CA TRP A 165 -12.76 -2.99 -20.52
C TRP A 165 -12.49 -4.30 -21.26
N ALA A 166 -11.37 -4.44 -21.96
CA ALA A 166 -10.96 -5.70 -22.57
C ALA A 166 -10.84 -6.82 -21.52
N ALA A 167 -10.30 -6.53 -20.33
CA ALA A 167 -10.21 -7.50 -19.25
C ALA A 167 -11.58 -7.95 -18.73
N TYR A 168 -12.56 -7.03 -18.65
CA TYR A 168 -13.93 -7.35 -18.27
C TYR A 168 -14.58 -8.28 -19.31
N TYR A 169 -14.56 -7.90 -20.59
CA TYR A 169 -15.19 -8.67 -21.66
C TYR A 169 -14.53 -10.04 -21.85
N HIS A 170 -13.20 -10.11 -21.73
CA HIS A 170 -12.46 -11.36 -21.79
C HIS A 170 -12.92 -12.36 -20.71
N ARG A 171 -13.38 -11.89 -19.54
CA ARG A 171 -13.89 -12.74 -18.46
C ARG A 171 -15.37 -13.11 -18.60
N SER A 172 -16.11 -12.38 -19.42
CA SER A 172 -17.47 -12.77 -19.84
C SER A 172 -17.49 -13.66 -21.09
N SER A 173 -16.33 -13.86 -21.74
CA SER A 173 -16.23 -14.58 -23.00
C SER A 173 -16.37 -16.09 -22.84
N SER A 174 -17.06 -16.72 -23.78
CA SER A 174 -17.22 -18.17 -23.91
C SER A 174 -17.06 -18.61 -25.37
N ASP A 175 -17.04 -19.92 -25.63
CA ASP A 175 -17.01 -20.46 -26.99
C ASP A 175 -18.27 -20.05 -27.78
N ASP A 176 -19.44 -20.07 -27.13
CA ASP A 176 -20.73 -19.70 -27.74
C ASP A 176 -20.92 -18.18 -27.90
N ASN A 177 -20.26 -17.38 -27.05
CA ASN A 177 -20.32 -15.93 -27.06
C ASN A 177 -18.93 -15.31 -26.86
N PRO A 178 -18.10 -15.20 -27.92
CA PRO A 178 -16.75 -14.67 -27.82
C PRO A 178 -16.75 -13.14 -27.66
N GLN A 179 -16.12 -12.64 -26.59
CA GLN A 179 -16.13 -11.23 -26.19
C GLN A 179 -14.71 -10.63 -26.23
N HIS A 180 -14.00 -10.77 -27.36
CA HIS A 180 -12.60 -10.35 -27.53
C HIS A 180 -12.42 -9.07 -28.36
N HIS A 181 -13.50 -8.32 -28.60
CA HIS A 181 -13.52 -7.16 -29.49
C HIS A 181 -12.55 -6.04 -29.08
N LEU A 182 -12.36 -5.81 -27.77
CA LEU A 182 -11.36 -4.84 -27.24
C LEU A 182 -9.98 -5.45 -26.97
N CYS A 183 -9.80 -6.77 -27.16
CA CYS A 183 -8.48 -7.37 -26.99
C CYS A 183 -7.56 -6.96 -28.15
N PRO A 184 -6.26 -6.73 -27.91
CA PRO A 184 -5.29 -6.41 -28.95
C PRO A 184 -5.30 -7.50 -30.04
N PRO A 185 -5.42 -7.14 -31.33
CA PRO A 185 -5.49 -8.10 -32.44
C PRO A 185 -4.11 -8.62 -32.88
N ASP A 186 -3.07 -8.38 -32.09
CA ASP A 186 -1.70 -8.71 -32.46
C ASP A 186 -1.32 -10.19 -32.18
N PRO A 187 -0.40 -10.79 -32.95
CA PRO A 187 0.06 -12.17 -32.71
C PRO A 187 0.76 -12.38 -31.36
N GLU A 188 1.25 -11.31 -30.72
CA GLU A 188 1.86 -11.34 -29.40
C GLU A 188 0.84 -11.06 -28.27
N SER A 189 -0.44 -10.93 -28.62
CA SER A 189 -1.50 -10.53 -27.71
C SER A 189 -1.57 -11.47 -26.52
N TRP A 190 -1.80 -10.92 -25.34
CA TRP A 190 -2.03 -11.75 -24.16
C TRP A 190 -3.33 -12.57 -24.29
N CYS A 191 -4.23 -12.18 -25.20
CA CYS A 191 -5.46 -12.89 -25.49
C CYS A 191 -5.20 -14.09 -26.41
N LYS A 192 -5.28 -15.31 -25.86
CA LYS A 192 -5.10 -16.55 -26.63
C LYS A 192 -6.08 -16.69 -27.80
N TRP A 193 -7.30 -16.15 -27.68
CA TRP A 193 -8.29 -16.17 -28.76
C TRP A 193 -7.85 -15.29 -29.94
N ARG A 194 -7.37 -14.06 -29.67
CA ARG A 194 -6.82 -13.17 -30.72
C ARG A 194 -5.56 -13.75 -31.36
N LYS A 195 -4.74 -14.46 -30.58
CA LYS A 195 -3.61 -15.24 -31.11
C LYS A 195 -4.06 -16.33 -32.08
N ALA A 196 -5.08 -17.11 -31.70
CA ALA A 196 -5.63 -18.15 -32.56
C ALA A 196 -6.27 -17.58 -33.83
N GLU A 197 -6.90 -16.41 -33.73
CA GLU A 197 -7.41 -15.66 -34.88
C GLU A 197 -6.29 -15.23 -35.83
N ALA A 198 -5.24 -14.60 -35.31
CA ALA A 198 -4.09 -14.16 -36.10
C ALA A 198 -3.33 -15.33 -36.77
N LEU A 199 -3.30 -16.50 -36.12
CA LEU A 199 -2.67 -17.72 -36.63
C LEU A 199 -3.59 -18.58 -37.52
N GLY A 200 -4.87 -18.19 -37.69
CA GLY A 200 -5.84 -18.95 -38.47
C GLY A 200 -6.29 -20.28 -37.83
N THR A 201 -6.03 -20.49 -36.54
CA THR A 201 -6.34 -21.72 -35.78
C THR A 201 -7.62 -21.63 -34.95
N LEU A 202 -8.43 -20.59 -35.17
CA LEU A 202 -9.67 -20.28 -34.44
C LEU A 202 -10.66 -21.46 -34.36
N ARG A 203 -10.74 -22.30 -35.40
CA ARG A 203 -11.64 -23.47 -35.44
C ARG A 203 -11.29 -24.55 -34.40
N ALA A 204 -10.05 -24.58 -33.93
CA ALA A 204 -9.57 -25.52 -32.91
C ALA A 204 -9.42 -24.86 -31.54
N PHE A 205 -9.77 -23.58 -31.41
CA PHE A 205 -9.64 -22.84 -30.16
C PHE A 205 -10.86 -23.09 -29.27
N HIS A 206 -10.60 -23.38 -28.00
CA HIS A 206 -11.60 -23.50 -26.96
C HIS A 206 -11.19 -22.71 -25.72
N HIS A 207 -12.15 -22.06 -25.06
CA HIS A 207 -11.92 -21.34 -23.82
C HIS A 207 -11.61 -22.34 -22.69
N GLU A 208 -10.34 -22.35 -22.25
CA GLU A 208 -9.88 -23.21 -21.13
C GLU A 208 -10.57 -22.90 -19.80
N LYS A 209 -11.07 -21.66 -19.63
CA LYS A 209 -11.67 -21.18 -18.38
C LYS A 209 -13.14 -20.85 -18.61
N PRO A 210 -14.04 -21.27 -17.72
CA PRO A 210 -15.45 -20.89 -17.80
C PRO A 210 -15.59 -19.37 -17.59
N PRO A 211 -16.58 -18.74 -18.25
CA PRO A 211 -16.89 -17.33 -18.04
C PRO A 211 -17.33 -17.09 -16.58
N LEU A 212 -17.14 -15.86 -16.11
CA LEU A 212 -17.76 -15.42 -14.87
C LEU A 212 -19.28 -15.43 -15.01
N SER A 213 -19.97 -15.83 -13.93
CA SER A 213 -21.42 -15.81 -13.89
C SER A 213 -21.97 -14.39 -14.04
N ASP A 214 -23.16 -14.26 -14.60
CA ASP A 214 -23.82 -12.96 -14.80
C ASP A 214 -23.99 -12.17 -13.50
N GLU A 215 -24.22 -12.87 -12.38
CA GLU A 215 -24.29 -12.27 -11.04
C GLU A 215 -22.97 -11.60 -10.64
N VAL A 216 -21.84 -12.25 -10.91
CA VAL A 216 -20.50 -11.72 -10.65
C VAL A 216 -20.21 -10.55 -11.59
N LEU A 217 -20.51 -10.70 -12.88
CA LEU A 217 -20.28 -9.65 -13.87
C LEU A 217 -21.09 -8.39 -13.55
N ALA A 218 -22.34 -8.53 -13.13
CA ALA A 218 -23.18 -7.42 -12.69
C ALA A 218 -22.59 -6.64 -11.51
N VAL A 219 -21.88 -7.32 -10.61
CA VAL A 219 -21.19 -6.72 -9.47
C VAL A 219 -19.88 -6.05 -9.88
N LEU A 220 -19.14 -6.64 -10.82
CA LEU A 220 -17.88 -6.07 -11.31
C LEU A 220 -18.10 -4.86 -12.22
N LYS A 221 -19.19 -4.82 -12.98
CA LYS A 221 -19.47 -3.75 -13.96
C LYS A 221 -19.41 -2.33 -13.38
N PRO A 222 -20.03 -1.99 -12.22
CA PRO A 222 -19.89 -0.66 -11.62
C PRO A 222 -18.44 -0.37 -11.19
N ILE A 223 -17.71 -1.37 -10.65
CA ILE A 223 -16.31 -1.20 -10.26
C ILE A 223 -15.46 -0.86 -11.49
N TYR A 224 -15.66 -1.57 -12.62
CA TYR A 224 -14.97 -1.27 -13.87
C TYR A 224 -15.32 0.10 -14.43
N LYS A 225 -16.56 0.57 -14.23
CA LYS A 225 -16.98 1.93 -14.61
C LYS A 225 -16.21 2.99 -13.80
N ASP A 226 -16.10 2.80 -12.49
CA ASP A 226 -15.38 3.73 -11.61
C ASP A 226 -13.87 3.71 -11.89
N LEU A 227 -13.30 2.52 -12.08
CA LEU A 227 -11.88 2.32 -12.37
C LEU A 227 -11.46 2.80 -13.78
N SER A 228 -12.44 3.05 -14.66
CA SER A 228 -12.22 3.60 -16.01
C SER A 228 -12.79 5.01 -16.18
N SER A 229 -13.06 5.72 -15.08
CA SER A 229 -13.47 7.12 -15.14
C SER A 229 -12.34 8.00 -15.66
N GLU A 230 -12.69 9.01 -16.44
CA GLU A 230 -11.72 9.92 -17.06
C GLU A 230 -10.94 10.69 -15.99
N GLU A 231 -11.63 11.20 -14.96
CA GLU A 231 -11.03 11.88 -13.80
C GLU A 231 -9.95 11.04 -13.09
N LEU A 232 -10.15 9.72 -13.00
CA LEU A 232 -9.16 8.82 -12.42
C LEU A 232 -8.00 8.57 -13.38
N LEU A 233 -8.29 8.29 -14.66
CA LEU A 233 -7.28 7.92 -15.65
C LEU A 233 -6.42 9.11 -16.08
N GLU A 234 -6.94 10.34 -16.06
CA GLU A 234 -6.16 11.58 -16.23
C GLU A 234 -4.99 11.65 -15.24
N ARG A 235 -5.22 11.23 -14.00
CA ARG A 235 -4.19 11.19 -12.94
C ARG A 235 -3.14 10.10 -13.17
N CYS A 236 -3.44 9.13 -14.05
CA CYS A 236 -2.53 8.06 -14.42
C CYS A 236 -1.66 8.38 -15.64
N LEU A 237 -1.92 9.50 -16.33
CA LEU A 237 -1.12 9.94 -17.47
C LEU A 237 0.37 10.14 -17.10
N GLY A 238 1.24 9.79 -18.05
CA GLY A 238 2.68 9.76 -17.89
C GLY A 238 3.22 8.60 -17.04
N ALA A 239 2.34 7.69 -16.57
CA ALA A 239 2.66 6.54 -15.73
C ALA A 239 3.57 6.89 -14.53
N ASN A 240 3.34 8.09 -13.96
CA ASN A 240 4.11 8.57 -12.83
C ASN A 240 3.79 7.74 -11.58
N THR A 241 4.84 7.41 -10.82
CA THR A 241 4.68 6.68 -9.56
C THR A 241 4.85 7.65 -8.42
N GLN A 242 3.86 7.72 -7.54
CA GLN A 242 4.00 8.49 -6.31
C GLN A 242 5.12 7.86 -5.49
N ASN A 243 6.21 8.61 -5.27
CA ASN A 243 7.28 8.16 -4.40
C ASN A 243 6.74 8.22 -2.96
N ASN A 244 6.69 7.08 -2.27
CA ASN A 244 6.21 7.02 -0.88
C ASN A 244 7.00 7.97 0.04
N ASN A 245 8.28 8.21 -0.24
CA ASN A 245 9.15 9.13 0.52
C ASN A 245 8.90 10.62 0.21
N GLU A 246 8.14 10.93 -0.84
CA GLU A 246 7.73 12.29 -1.24
C GLU A 246 6.20 12.45 -1.19
N SER A 247 5.49 11.47 -0.63
CA SER A 247 4.06 11.59 -0.37
C SER A 247 3.81 12.71 0.64
N LEU A 248 2.69 13.41 0.48
CA LEU A 248 2.24 14.45 1.42
C LEU A 248 2.33 13.96 2.88
N ASN A 249 1.89 12.72 3.11
CA ASN A 249 1.96 12.08 4.43
C ASN A 249 3.40 11.95 4.94
N SER A 250 4.33 11.45 4.12
CA SER A 250 5.74 11.30 4.52
C SER A 250 6.40 12.64 4.88
N LEU A 251 6.06 13.71 4.14
CA LEU A 251 6.54 15.06 4.46
C LEU A 251 5.91 15.61 5.74
N ILE A 252 4.61 15.42 5.97
CA ILE A 252 3.96 15.82 7.23
C ILE A 252 4.67 15.19 8.42
N TRP A 253 4.99 13.89 8.35
CA TRP A 253 5.68 13.17 9.41
C TRP A 253 7.17 13.54 9.53
N THR A 254 7.75 14.27 8.57
CA THR A 254 9.08 14.87 8.73
C THR A 254 9.03 16.07 9.68
N PHE A 255 7.94 16.86 9.63
CA PHE A 255 7.75 18.05 10.47
C PHE A 255 7.03 17.76 11.79
N ALA A 256 6.17 16.75 11.83
CA ALA A 256 5.51 16.26 13.03
C ALA A 256 5.80 14.76 13.19
N PRO A 257 6.99 14.37 13.67
CA PRO A 257 7.37 12.97 13.73
C PRO A 257 6.40 12.15 14.57
N LYS A 258 5.96 11.00 14.06
CA LYS A 258 4.97 10.14 14.74
C LYS A 258 5.41 9.64 16.11
N HIS A 259 6.72 9.57 16.34
CA HIS A 259 7.31 9.15 17.62
C HIS A 259 7.37 10.29 18.65
N LEU A 260 6.94 11.50 18.30
CA LEU A 260 6.84 12.64 19.19
C LEU A 260 5.37 13.05 19.33
N TYR A 261 4.94 13.31 20.56
CA TYR A 261 3.62 13.88 20.79
C TYR A 261 3.53 15.25 20.12
N SER A 262 2.63 15.37 19.13
CA SER A 262 2.34 16.61 18.42
C SER A 262 0.89 16.98 18.67
N GLY A 263 0.65 18.18 19.20
CA GLY A 263 -0.70 18.72 19.37
C GLY A 263 -1.36 19.01 18.01
N VAL A 264 -2.69 19.20 18.00
CA VAL A 264 -3.46 19.51 16.78
C VAL A 264 -2.87 20.69 16.02
N THR A 265 -2.46 21.75 16.73
CA THR A 265 -1.83 22.93 16.14
C THR A 265 -0.51 22.60 15.45
N THR A 266 0.33 21.76 16.04
CA THR A 266 1.61 21.32 15.45
C THR A 266 1.39 20.55 14.16
N VAL A 267 0.41 19.63 14.17
CA VAL A 267 0.07 18.84 12.97
C VAL A 267 -0.50 19.74 11.88
N GLN A 268 -1.37 20.70 12.20
CA GLN A 268 -1.90 21.68 11.24
C GLN A 268 -0.77 22.52 10.61
N ILE A 269 0.16 23.03 11.43
CA ILE A 269 1.32 23.77 10.93
C ILE A 269 2.17 22.89 10.02
N ALA A 270 2.47 21.65 10.43
CA ALA A 270 3.22 20.68 9.62
C ALA A 270 2.53 20.40 8.28
N THR A 271 1.20 20.28 8.27
CA THR A 271 0.40 20.13 7.04
C THR A 271 0.51 21.35 6.14
N HIS A 272 0.32 22.56 6.67
CA HIS A 272 0.44 23.80 5.88
C HIS A 272 1.86 23.96 5.30
N PHE A 273 2.90 23.74 6.11
CA PHE A 273 4.29 23.72 5.64
C PHE A 273 4.52 22.70 4.53
N THR A 274 3.99 21.49 4.70
CA THR A 274 4.14 20.43 3.72
C THR A 274 3.46 20.77 2.41
N VAL A 275 2.26 21.34 2.44
CA VAL A 275 1.55 21.78 1.22
C VAL A 275 2.34 22.86 0.49
N CYS A 276 2.87 23.85 1.21
CA CYS A 276 3.73 24.88 0.64
C CYS A 276 4.98 24.30 -0.02
N ILE A 277 5.66 23.35 0.65
CA ILE A 277 6.88 22.71 0.13
C ILE A 277 6.57 21.81 -1.06
N PHE A 278 5.43 21.12 -1.05
CA PHE A 278 5.01 20.26 -2.14
C PHE A 278 4.76 21.06 -3.42
N ASN A 279 4.09 22.21 -3.28
CA ASN A 279 3.72 23.06 -4.42
C ASN A 279 4.87 23.94 -4.92
N GLU A 280 5.64 24.55 -4.02
CA GLU A 280 6.64 25.58 -4.39
C GLU A 280 8.09 25.19 -4.07
N GLY A 281 8.33 24.03 -3.45
CA GLY A 281 9.65 23.63 -2.95
C GLY A 281 10.05 24.32 -1.65
N PHE A 282 11.31 24.14 -1.25
CA PHE A 282 11.86 24.69 0.00
C PHE A 282 11.92 26.22 0.00
N LYS A 283 11.87 26.88 -1.17
CA LYS A 283 11.71 28.35 -1.28
C LYS A 283 10.49 28.89 -0.54
N SER A 284 9.42 28.11 -0.40
CA SER A 284 8.24 28.50 0.39
C SER A 284 8.56 28.75 1.87
N ILE A 285 9.56 28.06 2.43
CA ILE A 285 10.01 28.27 3.82
C ILE A 285 10.57 29.68 3.99
N LEU A 286 11.31 30.19 2.99
CA LEU A 286 11.84 31.55 3.02
C LEU A 286 10.71 32.59 3.08
N LYS A 287 9.63 32.38 2.30
CA LYS A 287 8.45 33.25 2.34
C LYS A 287 7.80 33.23 3.72
N ILE A 288 7.64 32.05 4.33
CA ILE A 288 7.07 31.90 5.68
C ILE A 288 7.94 32.61 6.71
N MET A 289 9.27 32.40 6.66
CA MET A 289 10.22 33.07 7.56
C MET A 289 10.14 34.59 7.45
N HIS A 290 10.04 35.11 6.23
CA HIS A 290 9.89 36.54 5.98
C HIS A 290 8.59 37.10 6.61
N VAL A 291 7.45 36.41 6.43
CA VAL A 291 6.16 36.79 7.03
C VAL A 291 6.22 36.75 8.56
N MET A 292 6.97 35.80 9.13
CA MET A 292 7.21 35.71 10.57
C MET A 292 8.20 36.76 11.11
N GLY A 293 8.73 37.65 10.25
CA GLY A 293 9.71 38.67 10.65
C GLY A 293 11.11 38.11 10.91
N ILE A 294 11.40 36.87 10.47
CA ILE A 294 12.71 36.25 10.65
C ILE A 294 13.66 36.77 9.57
N LYS A 295 14.80 37.34 9.99
CA LYS A 295 15.84 37.80 9.07
C LYS A 295 16.51 36.61 8.37
N ILE A 296 16.44 36.58 7.04
CA ILE A 296 17.00 35.50 6.22
C ILE A 296 18.47 35.81 5.95
N GLY A 297 19.35 34.94 6.43
CA GLY A 297 20.79 35.01 6.14
C GLY A 297 21.15 34.37 4.79
N PRO A 298 22.32 34.72 4.22
CA PRO A 298 22.79 34.17 2.95
C PRO A 298 22.96 32.64 2.98
N GLU A 299 23.37 32.06 4.12
CA GLU A 299 23.51 30.60 4.28
C GLU A 299 22.17 29.86 4.17
N VAL A 300 21.12 30.39 4.79
CA VAL A 300 19.77 29.80 4.72
C VAL A 300 19.25 29.87 3.29
N PHE A 301 19.48 30.99 2.60
CA PHE A 301 19.12 31.16 1.20
C PHE A 301 19.87 30.17 0.31
N SER A 302 21.19 30.02 0.50
CA SER A 302 22.04 29.07 -0.23
C SER A 302 21.57 27.63 -0.02
N PHE A 303 21.31 27.24 1.23
CA PHE A 303 20.81 25.91 1.58
C PHE A 303 19.48 25.59 0.90
N VAL A 304 18.52 26.52 0.93
CA VAL A 304 17.21 26.33 0.29
C VAL A 304 17.34 26.22 -1.22
N CYS A 305 18.14 27.08 -1.85
CA CYS A 305 18.40 27.02 -3.29
C CYS A 305 19.08 25.72 -3.70
N GLY A 306 20.09 25.26 -2.96
CA GLY A 306 20.77 23.98 -3.20
C GLY A 306 19.82 22.79 -3.06
N ARG A 307 18.99 22.78 -2.00
CA ARG A 307 18.02 21.70 -1.76
C ARG A 307 16.93 21.61 -2.81
N ASP A 308 16.44 22.75 -3.31
CA ASP A 308 15.52 22.77 -4.45
C ASP A 308 16.21 22.37 -5.76
N GLY A 309 17.47 22.76 -5.97
CA GLY A 309 18.29 22.30 -7.09
C GLY A 309 18.43 20.76 -7.10
N ASP A 310 18.80 20.17 -5.95
CA ASP A 310 18.88 18.71 -5.79
C ASP A 310 17.53 18.01 -5.98
N ARG A 311 16.43 18.65 -5.59
CA ARG A 311 15.07 18.13 -5.81
C ARG A 311 14.75 18.08 -7.29
N ILE A 312 15.03 19.15 -8.03
CA ILE A 312 14.80 19.25 -9.48
C ILE A 312 15.70 18.26 -10.22
N ALA A 313 17.00 18.24 -9.94
CA ALA A 313 17.96 17.33 -10.58
C ALA A 313 17.60 15.85 -10.34
N ARG A 314 17.11 15.50 -9.14
CA ARG A 314 16.60 14.14 -8.85
C ARG A 314 15.32 13.84 -9.64
N SER A 315 14.42 14.80 -9.79
CA SER A 315 13.21 14.66 -10.59
C SER A 315 13.55 14.42 -12.06
N GLU A 316 14.38 15.27 -12.66
CA GLU A 316 14.85 15.17 -14.04
C GLU A 316 15.53 13.82 -14.31
N ARG A 317 16.44 13.40 -13.41
CA ARG A 317 17.11 12.10 -13.52
C ARG A 317 16.13 10.92 -13.49
N ARG A 318 15.03 11.03 -12.74
CA ARG A 318 13.98 9.98 -12.67
C ARG A 318 13.07 9.96 -13.89
N THR A 319 12.93 11.08 -14.59
CA THR A 319 12.16 11.21 -15.83
C THR A 319 12.90 10.60 -17.03
N LEU A 320 14.23 10.48 -16.97
CA LEU A 320 15.03 9.80 -18.00
C LEU A 320 14.53 8.36 -18.25
N ASN A 321 14.39 7.99 -19.52
CA ASN A 321 13.89 6.67 -19.93
C ASN A 321 14.75 5.52 -19.39
N ILE A 322 16.07 5.68 -19.38
CA ILE A 322 17.01 4.72 -18.77
C ILE A 322 16.67 4.46 -17.29
N SER A 323 16.36 5.50 -16.53
CA SER A 323 15.94 5.37 -15.13
C SER A 323 14.55 4.77 -14.97
N LYS A 324 13.63 4.97 -15.94
CA LYS A 324 12.30 4.33 -15.94
C LYS A 324 12.41 2.84 -16.24
N GLU A 325 13.20 2.47 -17.24
CA GLU A 325 13.47 1.08 -17.66
C GLU A 325 14.20 0.29 -16.58
N ALA A 326 15.25 0.85 -15.98
CA ALA A 326 15.96 0.21 -14.86
C ALA A 326 15.03 -0.07 -13.67
N ARG A 327 14.11 0.85 -13.36
CA ARG A 327 13.09 0.65 -12.30
C ARG A 327 12.02 -0.36 -12.71
N ALA A 328 11.63 -0.42 -13.97
CA ALA A 328 10.70 -1.42 -14.49
C ALA A 328 11.32 -2.82 -14.43
N SER A 329 12.57 -2.97 -14.87
CA SER A 329 13.33 -4.22 -14.83
C SER A 329 13.48 -4.74 -13.40
N LYS A 330 13.95 -3.90 -12.47
CA LYS A 330 14.12 -4.28 -11.06
C LYS A 330 12.81 -4.68 -10.37
N ARG A 331 11.70 -4.01 -10.71
CA ARG A 331 10.36 -4.40 -10.21
C ARG A 331 9.90 -5.73 -10.79
N ASN A 332 10.20 -5.99 -12.07
CA ASN A 332 9.85 -7.26 -12.71
C ASN A 332 10.65 -8.42 -12.11
N GLU A 333 11.95 -8.24 -11.87
CA GLU A 333 12.79 -9.20 -11.15
C GLU A 333 12.25 -9.49 -9.75
N ASN A 334 11.93 -8.45 -8.98
CA ASN A 334 11.36 -8.61 -7.64
C ASN A 334 9.98 -9.30 -7.66
N SER A 335 9.14 -9.01 -8.65
CA SER A 335 7.82 -9.63 -8.83
C SER A 335 7.93 -11.12 -9.22
N LYS A 336 8.91 -11.47 -10.05
CA LYS A 336 9.22 -12.88 -10.37
C LYS A 336 9.73 -13.63 -9.14
N LEU A 337 10.60 -13.00 -8.36
CA LEU A 337 11.10 -13.56 -7.10
C LEU A 337 9.95 -13.76 -6.09
N GLN A 338 9.02 -12.81 -6.03
CA GLN A 338 7.83 -12.88 -5.17
C GLN A 338 6.91 -14.05 -5.57
N LYS A 339 6.63 -14.23 -6.87
CA LYS A 339 5.83 -15.38 -7.36
C LYS A 339 6.50 -16.71 -7.06
N PHE A 340 7.82 -16.77 -7.15
CA PHE A 340 8.60 -17.96 -6.80
C PHE A 340 8.42 -18.33 -5.31
N PHE A 341 8.47 -17.34 -4.41
CA PHE A 341 8.24 -17.59 -2.98
C PHE A 341 6.77 -17.90 -2.64
N GLU A 342 5.81 -17.29 -3.33
CA GLU A 342 4.37 -17.60 -3.18
C GLU A 342 4.02 -19.02 -3.66
N GLU A 343 4.73 -19.54 -4.67
CA GLU A 343 4.62 -20.93 -5.12
C GLU A 343 5.27 -21.92 -4.15
N GLU A 344 6.34 -21.54 -3.43
CA GLU A 344 6.93 -22.35 -2.36
C GLU A 344 6.08 -22.41 -1.07
N GLU A 345 5.33 -21.35 -0.72
CA GLU A 345 4.64 -21.25 0.58
C GLU A 345 3.33 -22.06 0.70
N GLY A 346 2.64 -22.40 -0.40
CA GLY A 346 1.38 -23.14 -0.33
C GLY A 346 0.25 -22.46 0.50
N LEU A 347 -0.92 -23.10 0.56
CA LEU A 347 -2.21 -22.57 1.03
C LEU A 347 -2.32 -22.34 2.57
N LEU A 348 -1.33 -21.72 3.22
CA LEU A 348 -1.26 -21.58 4.68
C LEU A 348 -1.51 -20.17 5.23
N TYR A 349 -1.74 -19.15 4.39
CA TYR A 349 -2.01 -17.79 4.90
C TYR A 349 -3.07 -17.05 4.09
N GLY A 350 -4.33 -17.24 4.47
CA GLY A 350 -5.43 -16.35 4.08
C GLY A 350 -5.54 -15.19 5.07
N PRO A 351 -5.69 -13.93 4.62
CA PRO A 351 -6.03 -12.82 5.52
C PRO A 351 -7.38 -13.10 6.17
N GLY A 352 -7.39 -13.29 7.50
CA GLY A 352 -8.62 -13.43 8.30
C GLY A 352 -8.89 -14.78 8.95
N ILE A 353 -7.87 -15.58 9.30
CA ILE A 353 -8.05 -16.66 10.27
C ILE A 353 -7.52 -16.15 11.62
N ALA A 354 -8.44 -15.61 12.41
CA ALA A 354 -8.23 -15.40 13.83
C ALA A 354 -8.43 -16.74 14.54
N ASP A 355 -7.43 -17.13 15.34
CA ASP A 355 -7.67 -17.82 16.61
C ASP A 355 -7.44 -16.82 17.74
#